data_AF-A0A261QZH2-F1
#
_entry.id   AF-A0A261QZH2-F1
#
_cell.length_a   1.000
_cell.length_b   1.000
_cell.length_c   1.000
_cell.angle_alpha   90.00
_cell.angle_beta   90.00
_cell.angle_gamma   90.00
#
_symmetry.space_group_name_H-M   'P 1'
#
loop_
_entity.id
_entity.type
_entity.pdbx_description
1 polymer ?
#
loop_
_entity_poly.entity_id
_entity_poly.type
_entity_poly.pdbx_seq_one_letter_code
_entity_poly.pdbx_strand_id
1 'polypeptide(L)'
;MPTQVLAYAFSLVTLCFLVCTICAVLVFFVRADHINNTLQHPLLKHGPFRRFPFAVKTAILQDYFFRLAFPGLNFGLFGRANALLSHVDPKRTPFSVKAPVVVFWASCWVGLVAMIAVWVMLLIYR
;
A
#
# COMPACT_ATOMS: atom_id res chain seq x y z
N MET A 1 4.03 32.83 -7.61
CA MET A 1 4.34 31.46 -8.10
C MET A 1 4.50 30.40 -7.00
N PRO A 2 5.05 30.66 -5.78
CA PRO A 2 5.19 29.61 -4.76
C PRO A 2 3.88 29.20 -4.08
N THR A 3 2.88 30.09 -4.01
CA THR A 3 1.56 29.82 -3.43
C THR A 3 0.76 28.76 -4.18
N GLN A 4 0.86 28.71 -5.51
CA GLN A 4 0.18 27.71 -6.32
C GLN A 4 0.78 26.32 -6.10
N VAL A 5 2.11 26.22 -6.07
CA VAL A 5 2.81 24.94 -5.84
C VAL A 5 2.51 24.40 -4.44
N LEU A 6 2.48 25.26 -3.43
CA LEU A 6 2.09 24.90 -2.07
C LEU A 6 0.62 24.43 -2.00
N ALA A 7 -0.29 25.13 -2.68
CA ALA A 7 -1.70 24.75 -2.75
C ALA A 7 -1.91 23.40 -3.46
N TYR A 8 -1.19 23.14 -4.56
CA TYR A 8 -1.23 21.85 -5.25
C TYR A 8 -0.66 20.73 -4.39
N ALA A 9 0.47 20.95 -3.73
CA ALA A 9 1.08 19.95 -2.86
C ALA A 9 0.18 19.62 -1.65
N PHE A 10 -0.46 20.63 -1.04
CA PHE A 10 -1.43 20.42 0.03
C PHE A 10 -2.69 19.68 -0.45
N SER A 11 -3.20 20.02 -1.63
CA SER A 11 -4.34 19.33 -2.24
C SER A 11 -4.01 17.88 -2.57
N LEU A 12 -2.80 17.61 -3.05
CA LEU A 12 -2.31 16.27 -3.35
C LEU A 12 -2.17 15.43 -2.07
N VAL A 13 -1.63 16.00 -0.99
CA VAL A 13 -1.57 15.34 0.32
C VAL A 13 -2.97 15.00 0.83
N THR A 14 -3.91 15.95 0.74
CA THR A 14 -5.30 15.74 1.17
C THR A 14 -5.99 14.66 0.35
N LEU A 15 -5.82 14.67 -0.98
CA LEU A 15 -6.36 13.65 -1.87
C LEU A 15 -5.76 12.28 -1.56
N CYS A 16 -4.43 12.19 -1.40
CA CYS A 16 -3.76 10.94 -1.04
C CYS A 16 -4.25 10.40 0.30
N PHE A 17 -4.46 11.28 1.29
CA PHE A 17 -5.00 10.89 2.59
C PHE A 17 -6.42 10.34 2.48
N LEU A 18 -7.31 11.01 1.75
CA LEU A 18 -8.69 10.53 1.53
C LEU A 18 -8.71 9.19 0.81
N VAL A 19 -7.96 9.05 -0.29
CA VAL A 19 -7.87 7.80 -1.07
C VAL A 19 -7.29 6.68 -0.21
N CYS A 20 -6.21 6.93 0.53
CA CYS A 20 -5.61 5.97 1.44
C CYS A 20 -6.62 5.53 2.51
N THR A 21 -7.37 6.45 3.11
CA THR A 21 -8.35 6.14 4.15
C THR A 21 -9.53 5.31 3.60
N ILE A 22 -10.08 5.70 2.44
CA ILE A 22 -11.17 4.94 1.79
C ILE A 22 -10.69 3.53 1.41
N CYS A 23 -9.51 3.41 0.81
CA CYS A 23 -8.94 2.12 0.46
C CYS A 23 -8.59 1.29 1.71
N ALA A 24 -8.11 1.89 2.80
CA ALA A 24 -7.90 1.21 4.06
C ALA A 24 -9.20 0.59 4.57
N VAL A 25 -10.27 1.38 4.61
CA VAL A 25 -11.58 0.89 5.08
C VAL A 25 -12.07 -0.26 4.21
N LEU A 26 -11.99 -0.13 2.88
CA LEU A 26 -12.41 -1.18 1.95
C LEU A 26 -11.57 -2.46 2.10
N VAL A 27 -10.25 -2.33 2.23
CA VAL A 27 -9.34 -3.47 2.37
C VAL A 27 -9.49 -4.16 3.71
N PHE A 28 -9.56 -3.40 4.81
CA PHE A 28 -9.57 -3.96 6.17
C PHE A 28 -10.95 -4.48 6.62
N PHE A 29 -12.04 -3.82 6.22
CA PHE A 29 -13.38 -4.19 6.71
C PHE A 29 -14.21 -4.98 5.70
N VAL A 30 -14.05 -4.74 4.39
CA VAL A 30 -14.95 -5.32 3.38
C VAL A 30 -14.29 -6.47 2.63
N ARG A 31 -13.02 -6.33 2.25
CA ARG A 31 -12.36 -7.28 1.33
C ARG A 31 -11.21 -8.07 1.95
N ALA A 32 -10.95 -7.92 3.25
CA ALA A 32 -9.82 -8.56 3.92
C ALA A 32 -9.83 -10.09 3.71
N ASP A 33 -10.98 -10.74 3.93
CA ASP A 33 -11.10 -12.19 3.79
C ASP A 33 -10.94 -12.64 2.34
N HIS A 34 -11.53 -11.92 1.39
CA HIS A 34 -11.38 -12.24 -0.03
C HIS A 34 -9.92 -12.09 -0.50
N ILE A 35 -9.24 -11.01 -0.12
CA ILE A 35 -7.84 -10.76 -0.47
C ILE A 35 -6.95 -11.88 0.12
N ASN A 36 -7.15 -12.20 1.41
CA ASN A 36 -6.39 -13.23 2.10
C ASN A 36 -6.65 -14.64 1.56
N ASN A 37 -7.87 -14.97 1.16
CA ASN A 37 -8.20 -16.25 0.54
C ASN A 37 -7.56 -16.40 -0.85
N THR A 38 -7.41 -15.31 -1.60
CA THR A 38 -6.77 -15.33 -2.92
C THR A 38 -5.24 -15.31 -2.88
N LEU A 39 -4.63 -14.58 -1.95
CA LEU A 39 -3.18 -14.39 -1.89
C LEU A 39 -2.50 -15.36 -0.91
N GLN A 40 -3.25 -15.85 0.08
CA GLN A 40 -2.84 -16.90 1.03
C GLN A 40 -1.45 -16.66 1.62
N HIS A 41 -1.27 -15.55 2.36
CA HIS A 41 -0.01 -15.29 3.02
C HIS A 41 0.40 -16.43 3.97
N PRO A 42 1.67 -16.87 4.00
CA PRO A 42 2.13 -17.92 4.90
C PRO A 42 1.85 -17.63 6.38
N LEU A 43 1.85 -16.35 6.77
CA LEU A 43 1.52 -15.93 8.15
C LEU A 43 0.08 -16.25 8.55
N LEU A 44 -0.86 -16.41 7.61
CA LEU A 44 -2.23 -16.81 7.91
C LEU A 44 -2.31 -18.25 8.46
N LYS A 45 -1.25 -19.07 8.31
CA LYS A 45 -1.15 -20.38 8.96
C LYS A 45 -1.06 -20.29 10.48
N HIS A 46 -0.59 -19.16 11.02
CA HIS A 46 -0.46 -18.95 12.46
C HIS A 46 -1.73 -18.37 13.10
N GLY A 47 -2.74 -18.00 12.31
CA GLY A 47 -4.01 -17.52 12.83
C GLY A 47 -4.82 -16.70 11.82
N PRO A 48 -6.11 -16.45 12.12
CA PRO A 48 -6.97 -15.65 11.26
C PRO A 48 -6.49 -14.20 11.21
N PHE A 49 -6.57 -13.58 10.03
CA PHE A 49 -6.10 -12.21 9.78
C PHE A 49 -6.59 -11.21 10.84
N ARG A 50 -7.84 -11.35 11.28
CA ARG A 50 -8.48 -10.44 12.25
C ARG A 50 -7.78 -10.42 13.62
N ARG A 51 -7.13 -11.52 14.02
CA ARG A 51 -6.47 -11.69 15.33
C ARG A 51 -5.07 -11.11 15.37
N PHE A 52 -4.45 -10.84 14.22
CA PHE A 52 -3.14 -10.21 14.18
C PHE A 52 -3.18 -8.74 14.61
N PRO A 53 -2.12 -8.23 15.24
CA PRO A 53 -1.98 -6.82 15.53
C PRO A 53 -1.89 -6.01 14.24
N PHE A 54 -2.22 -4.71 14.31
CA PHE A 54 -2.29 -3.84 13.14
C PHE A 54 -0.97 -3.83 12.35
N ALA A 55 0.18 -3.81 13.03
CA ALA A 55 1.50 -3.84 12.39
C ALA A 55 1.74 -5.09 11.53
N VAL A 56 1.25 -6.25 11.96
CA VAL A 56 1.40 -7.50 11.19
C VAL A 56 0.42 -7.51 10.01
N LYS A 57 -0.79 -6.99 10.20
CA LYS A 57 -1.77 -6.85 9.11
C LYS A 57 -1.24 -5.95 7.99
N THR A 58 -0.65 -4.81 8.35
CA THR A 58 -0.04 -3.91 7.37
C THR A 58 1.17 -4.56 6.70
N ALA A 59 2.03 -5.28 7.44
CA ALA A 59 3.16 -6.00 6.84
C ALA A 59 2.71 -7.03 5.79
N ILE A 60 1.69 -7.85 6.10
CA ILE A 60 1.10 -8.80 5.15
C ILE A 60 0.59 -8.07 3.90
N LEU A 61 -0.13 -6.96 4.09
CA LEU A 61 -0.66 -6.17 2.98
C LEU A 61 0.45 -5.52 2.15
N GLN A 62 1.57 -5.17 2.78
CA GLN A 62 2.74 -4.60 2.12
C GLN A 62 3.47 -5.66 1.28
N ASP A 63 3.61 -6.88 1.80
CA ASP A 63 4.19 -8.00 1.07
C ASP A 63 3.32 -8.35 -0.16
N TYR A 64 1.99 -8.32 -0.01
CA TYR A 64 1.06 -8.42 -1.14
C TYR A 64 1.28 -7.30 -2.17
N PHE A 65 1.43 -6.05 -1.72
CA PHE A 65 1.71 -4.93 -2.61
C PHE A 65 3.01 -5.12 -3.39
N PHE A 66 4.09 -5.53 -2.73
CA PHE A 66 5.37 -5.77 -3.39
C PHE A 66 5.27 -6.84 -4.48
N ARG A 67 4.56 -7.94 -4.20
CA ARG A 67 4.31 -9.00 -5.19
C ARG A 67 3.46 -8.52 -6.37
N LEU A 68 2.42 -7.73 -6.11
CA LEU A 68 1.46 -7.31 -7.13
C LEU A 68 1.95 -6.13 -8.00
N ALA A 69 2.69 -5.20 -7.40
CA ALA A 69 3.21 -4.02 -8.07
C ALA A 69 4.58 -4.27 -8.72
N PHE A 70 5.44 -5.07 -8.08
CA PHE A 70 6.83 -5.28 -8.50
C PHE A 70 7.23 -6.76 -8.54
N PRO A 71 6.57 -7.58 -9.36
CA PRO A 71 6.79 -9.03 -9.38
C PRO A 71 8.19 -9.47 -9.84
N GLY A 72 8.91 -8.62 -10.57
CA GLY A 72 10.25 -8.91 -11.08
C GLY A 72 11.39 -8.36 -10.22
N LEU A 73 11.11 -7.59 -9.16
CA LEU A 73 12.14 -7.02 -8.31
C LEU A 73 12.59 -8.02 -7.25
N ASN A 74 13.79 -8.56 -7.41
CA ASN A 74 14.38 -9.53 -6.47
C ASN A 74 15.35 -8.88 -5.47
N PHE A 75 15.33 -7.56 -5.30
CA PHE A 75 16.29 -6.85 -4.46
C PHE A 75 15.71 -6.52 -3.07
N GLY A 76 16.46 -6.86 -2.01
CA GLY A 76 16.14 -6.51 -0.62
C GLY A 76 14.77 -6.98 -0.14
N LEU A 77 13.99 -6.04 0.43
CA LEU A 77 12.68 -6.31 1.02
C LEU A 77 11.65 -6.80 -0.02
N PHE A 78 11.73 -6.29 -1.27
CA PHE A 78 10.89 -6.73 -2.38
C PHE A 78 11.17 -8.18 -2.78
N GLY A 79 12.46 -8.57 -2.83
CA GLY A 79 12.86 -9.95 -3.13
C GLY A 79 12.36 -10.94 -2.09
N ARG A 80 12.42 -10.57 -0.80
CA ARG A 80 11.87 -11.41 0.28
C ARG A 80 10.36 -11.59 0.15
N ALA A 81 9.61 -10.52 -0.08
CA ALA A 81 8.17 -10.60 -0.30
C ALA A 81 7.82 -11.43 -1.55
N ASN A 82 8.58 -11.26 -2.63
CA ASN A 82 8.40 -12.03 -3.87
C ASN A 82 8.71 -13.51 -3.71
N ALA A 83 9.72 -13.87 -2.91
CA ALA A 83 10.01 -15.26 -2.59
C ALA A 83 8.91 -15.86 -1.69
N LEU A 84 8.45 -15.11 -0.69
CA LEU A 84 7.42 -15.53 0.27
C LEU A 84 6.06 -15.75 -0.41
N LEU A 85 5.75 -14.96 -1.44
CA LEU A 85 4.54 -15.08 -2.26
C LEU A 85 4.81 -15.62 -3.66
N SER A 86 5.84 -16.46 -3.81
CA SER A 86 6.21 -17.06 -5.10
C SER A 86 5.08 -17.92 -5.70
N HIS A 87 4.20 -18.48 -4.86
CA HIS A 87 3.01 -19.24 -5.27
C HIS A 87 1.90 -18.37 -5.88
N VAL A 88 1.90 -17.06 -5.63
CA VAL A 88 0.91 -16.14 -6.20
C VAL A 88 1.38 -15.68 -7.56
N ASP A 89 0.58 -15.93 -8.60
CA ASP A 89 0.80 -15.37 -9.94
C ASP A 89 0.07 -14.01 -10.08
N PRO A 90 0.81 -12.88 -10.10
CA PRO A 90 0.22 -11.54 -10.16
C PRO A 90 -0.46 -11.22 -11.50
N LYS A 91 -0.22 -12.02 -12.56
CA LYS A 91 -0.94 -11.90 -13.83
C LYS A 91 -2.31 -12.56 -13.79
N ARG A 92 -2.50 -13.58 -12.95
CA ARG A 92 -3.76 -14.31 -12.79
C ARG A 92 -4.63 -13.77 -11.65
N THR A 93 -4.08 -12.94 -10.77
CA THR A 93 -4.86 -12.32 -9.68
C THR A 93 -5.93 -11.37 -10.23
N PRO A 94 -7.19 -11.50 -9.76
CA PRO A 94 -8.28 -10.65 -10.23
C PRO A 94 -8.04 -9.19 -9.88
N PHE A 95 -8.40 -8.30 -10.80
CA PHE A 95 -8.22 -6.86 -10.62
C PHE A 95 -8.95 -6.32 -9.39
N SER A 96 -10.09 -6.93 -9.01
CA SER A 96 -10.87 -6.58 -7.82
C SER A 96 -10.11 -6.73 -6.49
N VAL A 97 -9.11 -7.61 -6.46
CA VAL A 97 -8.20 -7.85 -5.31
C VAL A 97 -6.96 -6.99 -5.45
N LYS A 98 -6.38 -6.93 -6.65
CA LYS A 98 -5.14 -6.20 -6.91
C LYS A 98 -5.29 -4.70 -6.73
N ALA A 99 -6.32 -4.11 -7.33
CA ALA A 99 -6.54 -2.67 -7.34
C ALA A 99 -6.61 -2.05 -5.93
N PRO A 100 -7.45 -2.52 -4.98
CA PRO A 100 -7.54 -1.90 -3.67
C PRO A 100 -6.22 -1.99 -2.87
N VAL A 101 -5.48 -3.09 -2.98
CA VAL A 101 -4.18 -3.25 -2.31
C VAL A 101 -3.14 -2.31 -2.91
N VAL A 102 -3.06 -2.26 -4.24
CA VAL A 102 -2.08 -1.41 -4.94
C VAL A 102 -2.40 0.07 -4.76
N VAL A 103 -3.65 0.48 -4.90
CA VAL A 103 -4.09 1.88 -4.73
C VAL A 103 -3.90 2.34 -3.29
N PHE A 104 -4.21 1.49 -2.30
CA PHE A 104 -3.96 1.80 -0.89
C PHE A 104 -2.49 2.15 -0.62
N TRP A 105 -1.57 1.27 -1.02
CA TRP A 105 -0.15 1.49 -0.79
C TRP A 105 0.42 2.60 -1.66
N ALA A 106 0.07 2.66 -2.95
CA ALA A 106 0.53 3.70 -3.85
C ALA A 106 0.11 5.10 -3.37
N SER A 107 -1.13 5.28 -2.92
CA SER A 107 -1.58 6.58 -2.36
C SER A 107 -0.83 6.96 -1.09
N CYS A 108 -0.49 5.98 -0.23
CA CYS A 108 0.33 6.22 0.96
C CYS A 108 1.75 6.67 0.61
N TRP A 109 2.43 5.98 -0.32
CA TRP A 109 3.78 6.35 -0.77
C TRP A 109 3.81 7.71 -1.46
N VAL A 110 2.86 7.97 -2.37
CA VAL A 110 2.76 9.27 -3.06
C VAL A 110 2.45 10.39 -2.07
N GLY A 111 1.56 10.16 -1.11
CA GLY A 111 1.25 11.12 -0.04
C GLY A 111 2.46 11.43 0.83
N LEU A 112 3.30 10.44 1.14
CA LEU A 112 4.53 10.63 1.91
C LEU A 112 5.54 11.51 1.14
N VAL A 113 5.73 11.24 -0.16
CA VAL A 113 6.61 12.06 -1.02
C VAL A 113 6.08 13.49 -1.14
N ALA A 114 4.75 13.65 -1.32
CA ALA A 114 4.12 14.96 -1.37
C ALA A 114 4.30 15.74 -0.07
N MET A 115 4.15 15.07 1.07
CA MET A 115 4.39 15.68 2.39
C MET A 115 5.84 16.14 2.53
N ILE A 116 6.83 15.29 2.19
CA ILE A 116 8.24 15.68 2.19
C ILE A 116 8.47 16.92 1.31
N ALA A 117 7.89 16.95 0.10
CA ALA A 117 8.02 18.09 -0.80
C ALA A 117 7.46 19.39 -0.18
N VAL A 118 6.31 19.33 0.49
CA VAL A 118 5.74 20.47 1.23
C VAL A 118 6.71 20.96 2.30
N TRP A 119 7.22 20.05 3.14
CA TRP A 119 8.15 20.42 4.22
C TRP A 119 9.45 21.02 3.69
N VAL A 120 10.02 20.45 2.63
CA VAL A 120 11.25 20.98 2.01
C VAL A 120 11.00 22.37 1.45
N MET A 121 9.88 22.61 0.77
CA MET A 121 9.54 23.96 0.30
C MET A 121 9.37 24.92 1.48
N LEU A 122 8.63 24.54 2.52
CA LEU A 122 8.47 25.39 3.70
C LEU A 122 9.80 25.72 4.38
N LEU A 123 10.74 24.78 4.44
CA LEU A 123 12.09 25.01 5.00
C LEU A 123 12.95 25.92 4.13
N ILE A 124 12.86 25.81 2.80
CA ILE A 124 13.61 26.67 1.86
C ILE A 124 13.05 28.09 1.84
N TYR A 125 11.74 28.26 2.04
CA TYR A 125 11.05 29.55 1.99
C TYR A 125 10.88 30.23 3.36
N ARG A 126 11.34 29.59 4.44
CA ARG A 126 11.40 30.17 5.78
C ARG A 126 12.67 30.99 5.94
#